data_AF-H3AJM1-F1
#
_entry.id   AF-H3AJM1-F1
#
_cell.length_a   1.000
_cell.length_b   1.000
_cell.length_c   1.000
_cell.angle_alpha   90.00
_cell.angle_beta   90.00
_cell.angle_gamma   90.00
#
_symmetry.space_group_name_H-M   'P 1'
#
loop_
_entity.id
_entity.type
_entity.pdbx_description
1 polymer ?
#
loop_
_entity_poly.entity_id
_entity_poly.type
_entity_poly.pdbx_seq_one_letter_code
_entity_poly.pdbx_strand_id
1 'polypeptide(L)'
;NRLKKSHACFPLFCFPLQALKMKIKEVKRENGDRKIVPSKKKKALKLGPIKKKDLKTLVLYLKNGADCPCHQLENVNSTSTFLIMGRKADSQYLLTGIHKWDKKSKEFKKITKKMKNLKCPTYQTVFK
;
A
#
# COMPACT_ATOMS: atom_id res chain seq x y z
N ASN A 1 -30.50 17.62 3.45
CA ASN A 1 -29.62 17.33 2.30
C ASN A 1 -28.17 17.00 2.74
N ARG A 2 -27.94 15.97 3.58
CA ARG A 2 -26.64 15.64 4.20
C ARG A 2 -26.03 14.31 3.71
N LEU A 3 -25.81 14.16 2.41
CA LEU A 3 -25.28 12.91 1.83
C LEU A 3 -24.11 13.16 0.85
N LYS A 4 -23.11 13.96 1.23
CA LYS A 4 -21.90 14.14 0.40
C LYS A 4 -20.62 14.36 1.22
N LYS A 5 -20.28 13.52 2.21
CA LYS A 5 -18.91 13.59 2.82
C LYS A 5 -18.23 12.27 3.19
N SER A 6 -18.88 11.10 3.12
CA SER A 6 -18.26 9.83 3.56
C SER A 6 -17.86 8.84 2.46
N HIS A 7 -18.23 9.07 1.20
CA HIS A 7 -18.05 8.07 0.12
C HIS A 7 -16.73 8.17 -0.64
N ALA A 8 -15.93 9.23 -0.49
CA ALA A 8 -14.67 9.37 -1.25
C ALA A 8 -13.54 8.45 -0.74
N CYS A 9 -13.60 8.01 0.53
CA CYS A 9 -12.60 7.13 1.14
C CYS A 9 -12.94 5.63 0.98
N PHE A 10 -14.11 5.30 0.44
CA PHE A 10 -14.60 3.91 0.38
C PHE A 10 -14.14 3.13 -0.86
N PRO A 11 -14.18 3.68 -2.11
CA PRO A 11 -13.80 2.91 -3.30
C PRO A 11 -12.30 2.61 -3.38
N LEU A 12 -11.45 3.55 -2.94
CA LEU A 12 -9.99 3.37 -2.85
C LEU A 12 -9.57 2.26 -1.87
N PHE A 13 -10.45 1.82 -0.97
CA PHE A 13 -10.16 0.74 -0.02
C PHE A 13 -10.82 -0.59 -0.43
N CYS A 14 -11.71 -0.52 -1.43
CA CYS A 14 -12.55 -1.59 -1.96
C CYS A 14 -12.08 -2.10 -3.34
N PHE A 15 -10.90 -1.68 -3.80
CA PHE A 15 -10.13 -2.39 -4.82
C PHE A 15 -9.30 -3.51 -4.13
N PRO A 16 -8.85 -4.60 -4.80
CA PRO A 16 -7.94 -5.61 -4.23
C PRO A 16 -6.56 -5.02 -3.91
N LEU A 17 -6.53 -4.07 -2.99
CA LEU A 17 -5.37 -3.36 -2.50
C LEU A 17 -4.88 -4.04 -1.24
N GLN A 18 -3.59 -4.31 -1.28
CA GLN A 18 -2.80 -4.95 -0.25
C GLN A 18 -2.10 -3.84 0.51
N ALA A 19 -2.14 -3.92 1.84
CA ALA A 19 -1.56 -2.91 2.70
C ALA A 19 -0.52 -3.56 3.60
N LEU A 20 0.73 -3.12 3.46
CA LEU A 20 1.89 -3.63 4.15
C LEU A 20 2.53 -2.52 4.98
N LYS A 21 2.88 -2.86 6.20
CA LYS A 21 3.65 -2.00 7.08
C LYS A 21 5.07 -2.53 7.14
N MET A 22 6.02 -1.77 6.63
CA MET A 22 7.41 -2.21 6.55
C MET A 22 8.36 -1.02 6.56
N LYS A 23 9.63 -1.31 6.83
CA LYS A 23 10.71 -0.34 6.61
C LYS A 23 11.25 -0.52 5.20
N ILE A 24 11.60 0.57 4.54
CA ILE A 24 12.29 0.53 3.24
C ILE A 24 13.78 0.45 3.53
N LYS A 25 14.47 -0.50 2.89
CA LYS A 25 15.92 -0.60 2.98
C LYS A 25 16.55 0.36 1.98
N GLU A 26 16.04 0.37 0.75
CA GLU A 26 16.61 1.13 -0.35
C GLU A 26 15.57 1.30 -1.46
N VAL A 27 15.70 2.37 -2.23
CA VAL A 27 14.94 2.63 -3.46
C VAL A 27 15.94 2.75 -4.60
N LYS A 28 15.80 1.89 -5.62
CA LYS A 28 16.64 1.88 -6.82
C LYS A 28 15.82 2.32 -8.03
N ARG A 29 16.47 2.94 -9.02
CA ARG A 29 15.89 3.15 -10.35
C ARG A 29 16.27 1.96 -11.23
N GLU A 30 15.30 1.35 -11.90
CA GLU A 30 15.50 0.17 -12.76
C GLU A 30 14.54 0.29 -13.95
N ASN A 31 15.04 0.32 -15.19
CA ASN A 31 14.26 0.34 -16.44
C ASN A 31 13.11 1.38 -16.52
N GLY A 32 13.32 2.60 -16.03
CA GLY A 32 12.27 3.64 -16.01
C GLY A 32 11.26 3.49 -14.87
N ASP A 33 11.44 2.47 -14.03
CA ASP A 33 10.67 2.22 -12.82
C ASP A 33 11.49 2.52 -11.55
N ARG A 34 10.81 2.64 -10.41
CA ARG A 34 11.47 2.62 -9.10
C ARG A 34 11.22 1.31 -8.40
N LYS A 35 12.30 0.60 -8.11
CA LYS A 35 12.31 -0.63 -7.34
C LYS A 35 12.51 -0.30 -5.87
N ILE A 36 11.56 -0.70 -5.04
CA ILE A 36 11.58 -0.46 -3.60
C ILE A 36 11.89 -1.79 -2.92
N VAL A 37 13.05 -1.84 -2.27
CA VAL A 37 13.52 -3.01 -1.56
C VAL A 37 13.10 -2.91 -0.09
N PRO A 38 12.18 -3.78 0.38
CA PRO A 38 11.79 -3.78 1.78
C PRO A 38 12.90 -4.31 2.69
N SER A 39 12.88 -3.84 3.93
CA SER A 39 13.67 -4.43 5.01
C SER A 39 13.09 -5.79 5.45
N LYS A 40 13.90 -6.61 6.14
CA LYS A 40 13.50 -7.94 6.63
C LYS A 40 12.25 -7.91 7.51
N LYS A 41 12.00 -6.81 8.24
CA LYS A 41 10.83 -6.65 9.13
C LYS A 41 9.64 -6.05 8.36
N LYS A 42 8.64 -6.88 8.07
CA LYS A 42 7.39 -6.50 7.41
C LYS A 42 6.16 -7.12 8.07
N LYS A 43 5.07 -6.36 8.14
CA LYS A 43 3.80 -6.75 8.74
C LYS A 43 2.66 -6.44 7.79
N ALA A 44 1.91 -7.45 7.36
CA ALA A 44 0.70 -7.20 6.59
C ALA A 44 -0.41 -6.63 7.47
N LEU A 45 -1.05 -5.57 6.98
CA LEU A 45 -2.27 -5.01 7.55
C LEU A 45 -3.49 -5.53 6.80
N LYS A 46 -3.41 -5.64 5.48
CA LYS A 46 -4.41 -6.24 4.59
C LYS A 46 -3.70 -7.12 3.58
N LEU A 47 -3.92 -8.44 3.66
CA LEU A 47 -3.23 -9.43 2.83
C LEU A 47 -3.77 -9.48 1.40
N GLY A 48 -5.04 -9.16 1.17
CA GLY A 48 -5.67 -9.26 -0.15
C GLY A 48 -5.34 -10.62 -0.80
N PRO A 49 -4.96 -10.67 -2.09
CA PRO A 49 -4.56 -11.91 -2.77
C PRO A 49 -3.13 -12.39 -2.46
N ILE A 50 -2.40 -11.80 -1.51
CA ILE A 50 -1.02 -12.19 -1.18
C ILE A 50 -0.96 -13.16 -0.01
N LYS A 51 -0.12 -14.19 -0.15
CA LYS A 51 0.14 -15.14 0.91
C LYS A 51 1.28 -14.65 1.81
N LYS A 52 1.29 -15.10 3.07
CA LYS A 52 2.38 -14.81 4.02
C LYS A 52 3.76 -15.28 3.54
N LYS A 53 3.81 -16.24 2.59
CA LYS A 53 5.03 -16.72 1.94
C LYS A 53 5.60 -15.65 0.99
N ASP A 54 4.75 -15.08 0.13
CA ASP A 54 5.11 -14.03 -0.85
C ASP A 54 5.55 -12.73 -0.18
N LEU A 55 4.87 -12.35 0.91
CA LEU A 55 5.55 -12.12 2.19
C LEU A 55 7.01 -11.78 2.12
N LYS A 56 7.83 -12.82 2.28
CA LYS A 56 9.25 -12.80 2.60
C LYS A 56 10.10 -12.32 1.43
N THR A 57 9.72 -12.63 0.20
CA THR A 57 10.46 -12.31 -1.04
C THR A 57 9.89 -11.12 -1.80
N LEU A 58 8.81 -10.50 -1.31
CA LEU A 58 8.16 -9.37 -1.98
C LEU A 58 9.15 -8.23 -2.29
N VAL A 59 9.18 -7.82 -3.55
CA VAL A 59 9.79 -6.57 -4.04
C VAL A 59 8.68 -5.74 -4.66
N LEU A 60 8.72 -4.42 -4.46
CA LEU A 60 7.74 -3.52 -5.04
C LEU A 60 8.35 -2.72 -6.18
N TYR A 61 7.51 -2.43 -7.17
CA TYR A 61 7.84 -1.59 -8.29
C TYR A 61 6.84 -0.44 -8.40
N LEU A 62 7.34 0.76 -8.65
CA LEU A 62 6.56 1.90 -9.08
C LEU A 62 6.77 2.03 -10.59
N LYS A 63 5.77 1.56 -11.35
CA LYS A 63 5.79 1.53 -12.81
C LYS A 63 5.78 2.96 -13.37
N ASN A 64 6.62 3.25 -14.36
CA ASN A 64 6.87 4.58 -14.92
C ASN A 64 7.23 5.63 -13.85
N GLY A 65 7.80 5.17 -12.73
CA GLY A 65 8.07 5.99 -11.55
C GLY A 65 9.46 6.60 -11.50
N ALA A 66 10.35 6.34 -12.47
CA ALA A 66 11.72 6.84 -12.44
C ALA A 66 11.76 8.37 -12.27
N ASP A 67 10.93 9.07 -13.05
CA ASP A 67 10.84 10.52 -13.08
C ASP A 67 9.79 11.12 -12.13
N CYS A 68 9.07 10.31 -11.34
CA CYS A 68 8.20 10.87 -10.30
C CYS A 68 9.07 11.58 -9.24
N PRO A 69 8.91 12.90 -8.99
CA PRO A 69 9.51 13.58 -7.84
C PRO A 69 8.76 13.19 -6.55
N CYS A 70 8.84 11.91 -6.23
CA CYS A 70 8.17 11.30 -5.09
C CYS A 70 9.03 11.57 -3.84
N HIS A 71 8.90 12.76 -3.23
CA HIS A 71 9.65 13.16 -2.02
C HIS A 71 9.54 12.17 -0.84
N GLN A 72 8.45 11.41 -0.78
CA GLN A 72 8.23 10.36 0.23
C GLN A 72 9.19 9.16 0.08
N LEU A 73 9.69 8.91 -1.13
CA LEU A 73 10.65 7.85 -1.45
C LEU A 73 12.11 8.35 -1.40
N GLU A 74 12.34 9.66 -1.53
CA GLU A 74 13.69 10.23 -1.38
C GLU A 74 14.10 10.33 0.09
N ASN A 75 13.17 10.70 0.97
CA ASN A 75 13.42 10.79 2.41
C ASN A 75 13.18 9.45 3.15
N VAL A 76 13.64 8.35 2.55
CA VAL A 76 13.54 7.01 3.15
C VAL A 76 14.59 6.84 4.24
N ASN A 77 14.29 7.34 5.43
CA ASN A 77 15.16 7.12 6.57
C ASN A 77 15.02 5.68 7.06
N SER A 78 16.14 4.94 7.22
CA SER A 78 16.17 3.51 7.62
C SER A 78 15.44 3.20 8.94
N THR A 79 15.21 4.22 9.77
CA THR A 79 14.48 4.13 11.04
C THR A 79 12.96 4.27 10.88
N SER A 80 12.51 4.98 9.85
CA SER A 80 11.10 5.27 9.58
C SER A 80 10.37 4.02 9.08
N THR A 81 9.14 3.84 9.56
CA THR A 81 8.24 2.81 9.04
C THR A 81 7.31 3.45 8.01
N PHE A 82 6.93 2.70 6.99
CA PHE A 82 6.03 3.16 5.95
C PHE A 82 4.82 2.24 5.85
N LEU A 83 3.66 2.86 5.57
CA LEU A 83 2.47 2.20 5.08
C LEU A 83 2.55 2.16 3.56
N ILE A 84 2.61 0.95 3.03
CA ILE A 84 2.77 0.67 1.62
C ILE A 84 1.46 0.03 1.16
N MET A 85 0.82 0.66 0.18
CA MET A 85 -0.37 0.15 -0.47
C MET A 85 -0.03 -0.22 -1.91
N GLY A 86 -0.55 -1.33 -2.37
CA GLY A 86 -0.30 -1.77 -3.73
C GLY A 86 -1.20 -2.91 -4.14
N ARG A 87 -0.98 -3.40 -5.36
CA ARG A 87 -1.70 -4.54 -5.92
C ARG A 87 -0.72 -5.46 -6.62
N LYS A 88 -1.02 -6.74 -6.62
CA LYS A 88 -0.32 -7.71 -7.46
C LYS A 88 -0.88 -7.63 -8.89
N ALA A 89 -0.02 -7.40 -9.88
CA ALA A 89 -0.34 -7.42 -11.31
C ALA A 89 0.77 -8.19 -12.04
N ASP A 90 0.40 -9.16 -12.89
CA ASP A 90 1.35 -9.91 -13.75
C ASP A 90 2.60 -10.41 -13.01
N SER A 91 2.39 -10.99 -11.82
CA SER A 91 3.43 -11.51 -10.90
C SER A 91 4.29 -10.48 -10.15
N GLN A 92 4.13 -9.18 -10.43
CA GLN A 92 4.84 -8.11 -9.72
C GLN A 92 3.93 -7.39 -8.72
N TYR A 93 4.53 -6.79 -7.70
CA TYR A 93 3.80 -5.97 -6.76
C TYR A 93 3.95 -4.50 -7.13
N LEU A 94 2.86 -3.90 -7.60
CA LEU A 94 2.85 -2.50 -7.99
C LEU A 94 2.50 -1.63 -6.79
N LEU A 95 3.36 -0.65 -6.51
CA LEU A 95 3.08 0.39 -5.53
C LEU A 95 1.98 1.31 -6.07
N THR A 96 0.91 1.49 -5.30
CA THR A 96 -0.17 2.43 -5.63
C THR A 96 -0.25 3.59 -4.63
N GLY A 97 0.39 3.46 -3.46
CA GLY A 97 0.46 4.53 -2.48
C GLY A 97 1.48 4.24 -1.38
N ILE A 98 2.19 5.27 -0.95
CA ILE A 98 3.15 5.21 0.15
C ILE A 98 2.86 6.33 1.15
N HIS A 99 2.86 6.02 2.43
CA HIS A 99 2.74 7.02 3.48
C HIS A 99 3.70 6.71 4.62
N LYS A 100 4.33 7.74 5.18
CA LYS A 100 5.13 7.59 6.39
C LYS A 100 4.22 7.14 7.54
N TRP A 101 4.56 6.03 8.18
CA TRP A 101 3.79 5.50 9.31
C TRP A 101 4.15 6.29 10.57
N ASP A 102 3.20 7.06 11.07
CA ASP A 102 3.30 7.68 12.38
C ASP A 102 2.60 6.81 13.45
N LYS A 103 3.34 6.34 14.46
CA LYS A 103 2.79 5.52 15.56
C LYS A 103 1.96 6.35 16.56
N LYS A 104 2.24 7.64 16.69
CA LYS A 104 1.57 8.55 17.64
C LYS A 104 0.27 9.09 17.04
N SER A 105 0.15 9.14 15.72
CA SER A 105 -1.08 9.57 15.05
C SER A 105 -2.28 8.65 15.35
N LYS A 106 -3.31 9.26 15.95
CA LYS A 106 -4.61 8.62 16.19
C LYS A 106 -5.33 8.28 14.88
N GLU A 107 -5.06 9.02 13.80
CA GLU A 107 -5.68 8.82 12.49
C GLU A 107 -5.20 7.53 11.84
N PHE A 108 -3.89 7.26 11.82
CA PHE A 108 -3.36 6.00 11.28
C PHE A 108 -3.88 4.77 12.03
N LYS A 109 -4.06 4.87 13.36
CA LYS A 109 -4.69 3.80 14.15
C LYS A 109 -6.15 3.57 13.74
N LYS A 110 -6.93 4.64 13.57
CA LYS A 110 -8.33 4.56 13.08
C LYS A 110 -8.39 3.95 11.67
N ILE A 111 -7.56 4.44 10.74
CA ILE A 111 -7.51 3.95 9.35
C ILE A 111 -7.11 2.47 9.33
N THR A 112 -6.11 2.06 10.12
CA THR A 112 -5.68 0.65 10.16
C THR A 112 -6.73 -0.27 10.77
N LYS A 113 -7.40 0.17 11.84
CA LYS A 113 -8.49 -0.60 12.46
C LYS A 113 -9.66 -0.73 11.48
N LYS A 114 -9.99 0.34 10.77
CA LYS A 114 -10.96 0.31 9.67
C LYS A 114 -10.50 -0.64 8.57
N MET A 115 -9.30 -0.50 8.00
CA MET A 115 -8.75 -1.38 6.94
C MET A 115 -8.83 -2.87 7.26
N LYS A 116 -8.57 -3.26 8.51
CA LYS A 116 -8.64 -4.67 8.94
C LYS A 116 -10.08 -5.20 9.05
N ASN A 117 -11.01 -4.34 9.48
CA ASN A 117 -12.39 -4.69 9.71
C ASN A 117 -13.31 -4.37 8.52
N LEU A 118 -12.81 -3.62 7.52
CA LEU A 118 -13.59 -3.22 6.35
C LEU A 118 -13.80 -4.45 5.47
N LYS A 119 -14.94 -5.11 5.65
CA LYS A 119 -15.48 -6.01 4.64
C LYS A 119 -15.93 -5.14 3.48
N CYS A 120 -15.21 -5.25 2.37
CA CYS A 120 -15.58 -4.62 1.12
C CYS A 120 -16.96 -5.18 0.73
N PRO A 121 -17.98 -4.36 0.44
CA PRO A 121 -19.21 -4.87 -0.11
C PRO A 121 -18.85 -5.57 -1.41
N THR A 122 -19.08 -6.88 -1.45
CA THR A 122 -19.14 -7.62 -2.70
C THR A 122 -20.26 -6.99 -3.50
N TYR A 123 -19.91 -6.08 -4.41
CA TYR A 123 -20.85 -5.68 -5.45
C TYR A 123 -21.08 -6.96 -6.25
N GLN A 124 -22.22 -7.62 -5.99
CA GLN A 124 -22.73 -8.64 -6.88
C GLN A 124 -22.78 -7.95 -8.25
N THR A 125 -21.96 -8.41 -9.18
CA THR A 125 -21.95 -7.91 -10.55
C THR A 125 -23.30 -8.25 -11.18
N VAL A 126 -24.27 -7.36 -11.00
CA VAL A 126 -25.49 -7.28 -11.82
C VAL A 126 -25.11 -6.63 -13.14
N PHE A 127 -24.36 -7.37 -13.96
CA PHE A 127 -24.34 -7.16 -15.39
C PHE A 127 -24.69 -8.52 -16.00
N LYS A 128 -25.94 -8.61 -16.46
CA LYS A 128 -26.56 -9.74 -17.12
C LYS A 128 -26.72 -9.38 -18.59
#